data_AF-A0A961BEB2-F1
#
_entry.id   AF-A0A961BEB2-F1
#
_cell.length_a   1.000
_cell.length_b   1.000
_cell.length_c   1.000
_cell.angle_alpha   90.00
_cell.angle_beta   90.00
_cell.angle_gamma   90.00
#
_symmetry.space_group_name_H-M   'P 1'
#
loop_
_entity.id
_entity.type
_entity.pdbx_description
1 polymer ?
#
loop_
_entity_poly.entity_id
_entity_poly.type
_entity_poly.pdbx_seq_one_letter_code
_entity_poly.pdbx_strand_id
1 'polypeptide(L)'
;MTDGQLLLLLFALIYLSDTMVWVSLSGYAVSSRWRSDWRLRSPSPRFEGLGGGLVTLQPFPPLGTVFVTEGWPFSVTQEGISPVSPEGPIPGIPPAPPKGSQCWKWEEIERISVDRKRLLINGGSFARTSGETRARHLAALLRRLRSAVPTGREEAIHREVSRAFRSRDATRRVAALLKALRPLRINCCLLFVVSFLVLPPVYWWFGEGRPTWIALAMMWLLMVLCSVEYLLIHRRLYPGQVGERWQHFFLGLLLPHHGMRTLDALTRNFLVGYHPLAVAAALTGPEEFRRFAALRCRDARHPVPLGSDTAPRWAGEYLARHLRPALESLVISEAGPDALRGCLAPPEAESPRYCPRCHIAYGSTAEACPDCGGIPLRAHPDFSGKETAGEPPAP
;
A
#
# COMPACT_ATOMS: atom_id res chain seq x y z
N MET A 1 -14.36 37.76 -13.52
CA MET A 1 -14.56 36.30 -13.67
C MET A 1 -16.05 36.09 -13.85
N THR A 2 -16.50 35.45 -14.93
CA THR A 2 -17.93 35.15 -15.11
C THR A 2 -18.33 33.97 -14.22
N ASP A 3 -19.61 33.85 -13.89
CA ASP A 3 -20.12 32.73 -13.07
C ASP A 3 -19.76 31.36 -13.67
N GLY A 4 -19.77 31.26 -15.01
CA GLY A 4 -19.35 30.05 -15.72
C GLY A 4 -17.86 29.72 -15.54
N GLN A 5 -16.98 30.72 -15.49
CA GLN A 5 -15.55 30.52 -15.20
C GLN A 5 -15.33 30.04 -13.76
N LEU A 6 -16.09 30.59 -12.81
CA LEU A 6 -16.04 30.15 -11.42
C LEU A 6 -16.51 28.70 -11.28
N LEU A 7 -17.60 28.33 -11.94
CA LEU A 7 -18.11 26.96 -11.94
C LEU A 7 -17.08 25.98 -12.52
N LEU A 8 -16.43 26.33 -13.63
CA LEU A 8 -15.39 25.51 -14.24
C LEU A 8 -14.16 25.35 -13.33
N LEU A 9 -13.76 26.43 -12.66
CA LEU A 9 -12.65 26.40 -11.70
C LEU A 9 -13.00 25.49 -10.51
N LEU A 10 -14.20 25.64 -9.93
CA LEU A 10 -14.66 24.77 -8.85
C LEU A 10 -14.71 23.31 -9.29
N PHE A 11 -15.20 23.03 -10.50
CA PHE A 11 -15.22 21.69 -11.05
C PHE A 11 -13.80 21.10 -11.23
N ALA A 12 -12.85 21.90 -11.72
CA ALA A 12 -11.45 21.50 -11.84
C ALA A 12 -10.81 21.22 -10.47
N LEU A 13 -11.10 22.05 -9.45
CA LEU A 13 -10.60 21.85 -8.09
C LEU A 13 -11.16 20.57 -7.45
N ILE A 14 -12.46 20.31 -7.62
CA ILE A 14 -13.10 19.07 -7.16
C ILE A 14 -12.45 17.87 -7.86
N TYR A 15 -12.29 17.93 -9.19
CA TYR A 15 -11.64 16.88 -9.95
C TYR A 15 -10.19 16.63 -9.48
N LEU A 16 -9.42 17.68 -9.21
CA LEU A 16 -8.06 17.56 -8.68
C LEU A 16 -8.05 16.97 -7.26
N SER A 17 -9.03 17.29 -6.42
CA SER A 17 -9.14 16.69 -5.09
C SER A 17 -9.36 15.17 -5.15
N ASP A 18 -10.13 14.70 -6.13
CA ASP A 18 -10.35 13.27 -6.41
C ASP A 18 -9.09 12.54 -6.88
N THR A 19 -8.05 13.27 -7.30
CA THR A 19 -6.73 12.68 -7.62
C THR A 19 -5.93 12.36 -6.36
N MET A 20 -6.41 12.71 -5.17
CA MET A 20 -5.72 12.39 -3.92
C MET A 20 -6.30 11.12 -3.30
N VAL A 21 -5.46 10.10 -3.13
CA VAL A 21 -5.87 8.87 -2.45
C VAL A 21 -5.29 8.83 -1.04
N TRP A 22 -6.18 8.64 -0.07
CA TRP A 22 -5.77 8.35 1.30
C TRP A 22 -5.27 6.91 1.44
N VAL A 23 -4.02 6.72 1.82
CA VAL A 23 -3.39 5.42 2.06
C VAL A 23 -3.12 5.29 3.56
N SER A 24 -3.33 4.11 4.15
CA SER A 24 -3.01 3.87 5.57
C SER A 24 -1.51 3.98 5.81
N LEU A 25 -1.11 4.23 7.06
CA LEU A 25 0.30 4.25 7.45
C LEU A 25 1.00 2.90 7.33
N SER A 26 0.29 1.82 7.00
CA SER A 26 0.81 0.47 6.71
C SER A 26 0.78 0.15 5.21
N GLY A 27 0.21 1.05 4.41
CA GLY A 27 -0.12 0.84 3.02
C GLY A 27 0.87 1.48 2.06
N TYR A 28 0.80 1.02 0.81
CA TYR A 28 1.51 1.54 -0.33
C TYR A 28 0.55 1.71 -1.50
N ALA A 29 0.78 2.74 -2.29
CA ALA A 29 0.14 2.91 -3.59
C ALA A 29 1.14 2.59 -4.69
N VAL A 30 0.77 1.69 -5.61
CA VAL A 30 1.50 1.47 -6.85
C VAL A 30 0.72 2.13 -7.96
N SER A 31 1.24 3.23 -8.49
CA SER A 31 0.57 4.06 -9.48
C SER A 31 1.36 4.10 -10.78
N SER A 32 0.68 3.96 -11.93
CA SER A 32 1.28 4.22 -13.24
C SER A 32 1.04 5.66 -13.68
N ARG A 33 2.05 6.28 -14.31
CA ARG A 33 1.88 7.58 -15.01
C ARG A 33 1.37 7.39 -16.43
N TRP A 34 2.01 6.47 -17.15
CA TRP A 34 1.71 6.12 -18.53
C TRP A 34 2.02 4.64 -18.75
N ARG A 35 1.01 3.85 -19.13
CA ARG A 35 0.96 2.40 -19.48
C ARG A 35 1.89 1.40 -18.77
N SER A 36 3.18 1.67 -18.63
CA SER A 36 4.21 0.79 -18.06
C SER A 36 5.11 1.42 -16.98
N ASP A 37 5.12 2.74 -16.79
CA ASP A 37 5.94 3.37 -15.73
C ASP A 37 5.19 3.34 -14.38
N TRP A 38 5.31 2.22 -13.67
CA TRP A 38 4.74 2.01 -12.35
C TRP A 38 5.71 2.45 -11.26
N ARG A 39 5.22 3.30 -10.36
CA ARG A 39 5.95 3.79 -9.20
C ARG A 39 5.26 3.38 -7.91
N LEU A 40 6.05 2.85 -6.99
CA LEU A 40 5.66 2.60 -5.61
C LEU A 40 5.76 3.90 -4.81
N ARG A 41 4.69 4.25 -4.11
CA ARG A 41 4.61 5.44 -3.26
C ARG A 41 4.17 5.03 -1.86
N SER A 42 4.91 5.52 -0.86
CA SER A 42 4.50 5.49 0.53
C SER A 42 3.65 6.73 0.86
N PRO A 43 2.77 6.63 1.88
CA PRO A 43 2.06 7.80 2.38
C PRO A 43 3.04 8.83 2.95
N SER A 44 2.72 10.13 2.80
CA SER A 44 3.49 11.18 3.46
C SER A 44 3.39 11.07 4.98
N PRO A 45 4.51 11.14 5.73
CA PRO A 45 4.49 11.07 7.19
C PRO A 45 3.85 12.30 7.85
N ARG A 46 3.66 13.41 7.11
CA ARG A 46 3.08 14.66 7.65
C ARG A 46 1.66 14.50 8.20
N PHE A 47 0.96 13.43 7.83
CA PHE A 47 -0.43 13.16 8.24
C PHE A 47 -0.55 11.97 9.22
N GLU A 48 0.55 11.56 9.85
CA GLU A 48 0.59 10.41 10.75
C GLU A 48 -0.49 10.43 11.84
N GLY A 49 -0.76 11.61 12.43
CA GLY A 49 -1.80 11.79 13.45
C GLY A 49 -3.23 11.43 13.00
N LEU A 50 -3.49 11.38 11.69
CA LEU A 50 -4.79 10.99 11.11
C LEU A 50 -4.85 9.48 10.76
N GLY A 51 -3.74 8.76 10.94
CA GLY A 51 -3.61 7.32 10.68
C GLY A 51 -3.51 6.97 9.20
N GLY A 52 -2.95 7.87 8.39
CA GLY A 52 -2.64 7.63 6.98
C GLY A 52 -1.92 8.82 6.35
N GLY A 53 -1.81 8.82 5.03
CA GLY A 53 -1.29 9.94 4.28
C GLY A 53 -1.86 10.01 2.87
N LEU A 54 -1.75 11.18 2.27
CA LEU A 54 -2.19 11.42 0.90
C LEU A 54 -1.11 10.96 -0.08
N VAL A 55 -1.54 10.21 -1.08
CA VAL A 55 -0.78 9.94 -2.30
C VAL A 55 -1.49 10.61 -3.46
N THR A 56 -0.79 11.49 -4.17
CA THR A 56 -1.31 12.12 -5.38
C THR A 56 -1.25 11.15 -6.55
N LEU A 57 -2.34 11.05 -7.30
CA LEU A 57 -2.42 10.29 -8.54
C LEU A 57 -2.06 11.18 -9.73
N GLN A 58 -2.00 10.56 -10.92
CA GLN A 58 -1.88 11.30 -12.18
C GLN A 58 -3.12 12.20 -12.35
N PRO A 59 -2.95 13.53 -12.46
CA PRO A 59 -4.08 14.44 -12.58
C PRO A 59 -4.81 14.26 -13.90
N PHE A 60 -4.14 13.82 -14.97
CA PHE A 60 -4.79 13.53 -16.24
C PHE A 60 -5.51 12.17 -16.19
N PRO A 61 -6.80 12.10 -16.58
CA PRO A 61 -7.64 10.89 -16.49
C PRO A 61 -7.27 9.86 -17.55
N PRO A 62 -7.76 8.62 -17.41
CA PRO A 62 -7.06 7.55 -16.72
C PRO A 62 -5.94 6.95 -17.57
N LEU A 63 -4.95 7.78 -17.90
CA LEU A 63 -3.66 7.31 -18.37
C LEU A 63 -2.96 6.48 -17.30
N GLY A 64 -3.21 6.82 -16.03
CA GLY A 64 -2.74 6.09 -14.86
C GLY A 64 -3.74 5.09 -14.31
N THR A 65 -3.25 4.25 -13.41
CA THR A 65 -4.03 3.32 -12.60
C THR A 65 -3.34 3.18 -11.26
N VAL A 66 -4.10 3.06 -10.17
CA VAL A 66 -3.58 2.89 -8.82
C VAL A 66 -4.01 1.55 -8.22
N PHE A 67 -3.06 0.85 -7.63
CA PHE A 67 -3.31 -0.28 -6.74
C PHE A 67 -2.89 0.11 -5.33
N VAL A 68 -3.75 -0.12 -4.33
CA VAL A 68 -3.37 0.03 -2.93
C VAL A 68 -3.16 -1.36 -2.35
N THR A 69 -2.00 -1.55 -1.74
CA THR A 69 -1.60 -2.77 -1.07
C THR A 69 -1.10 -2.42 0.33
N GLU A 70 -1.18 -3.37 1.25
CA GLU A 70 -0.87 -3.16 2.65
C GLU A 70 -0.17 -4.41 3.17
N GLY A 71 0.84 -4.21 4.02
CA GLY A 71 1.42 -5.30 4.79
C GLY A 71 0.39 -5.93 5.73
N TRP A 72 0.85 -6.81 6.60
CA TRP A 72 -0.03 -7.36 7.64
C TRP A 72 -0.13 -6.34 8.78
N PRO A 73 -1.33 -5.86 9.16
CA PRO A 73 -1.45 -4.82 10.19
C PRO A 73 -1.33 -5.37 11.62
N PHE A 74 -1.02 -6.66 11.77
CA PHE A 74 -0.86 -7.37 13.04
C PHE A 74 0.03 -8.60 12.81
N SER A 75 0.51 -9.17 13.91
CA SER A 75 1.29 -10.41 13.91
C SER A 75 0.44 -11.59 14.35
N VAL A 76 0.71 -12.75 13.79
CA VAL A 76 -0.03 -13.98 14.08
C VAL A 76 0.94 -15.10 14.43
N THR A 77 0.68 -15.82 15.50
CA THR A 77 1.46 -17.00 15.90
C THR A 77 0.53 -18.19 16.13
N GLN A 78 1.12 -19.35 16.42
CA GLN A 78 0.38 -20.53 16.81
C GLN A 78 -0.43 -20.32 18.11
N GLU A 79 0.08 -19.48 19.02
CA GLU A 79 -0.50 -19.20 20.34
C GLU A 79 -1.61 -18.13 20.28
N GLY A 80 -1.48 -17.13 19.40
CA GLY A 80 -2.44 -16.03 19.37
C GLY A 80 -2.17 -14.97 18.31
N ILE A 81 -2.71 -13.78 18.57
CA ILE A 81 -2.58 -12.59 17.71
C ILE A 81 -2.07 -11.39 18.51
N SER A 82 -1.16 -10.63 17.91
CA SER A 82 -0.62 -9.39 18.46
C SER A 82 -0.97 -8.22 17.55
N PRO A 83 -1.50 -7.09 18.08
CA PRO A 83 -1.86 -5.93 17.27
C PRO A 83 -0.63 -5.20 16.71
N VAL A 84 0.57 -5.61 17.10
CA VAL A 84 1.82 -5.03 16.61
C VAL A 84 2.15 -5.64 15.25
N SER A 85 2.32 -4.80 14.24
CA SER A 85 2.88 -5.20 12.95
C SER A 85 4.40 -5.06 12.97
N PRO A 86 5.15 -6.05 12.45
CA PRO A 86 6.59 -5.91 12.30
C PRO A 86 6.96 -5.08 11.06
N GLU A 87 5.96 -4.69 10.25
CA GLU A 87 6.15 -3.98 8.98
C GLU A 87 5.61 -2.56 9.06
N GLY A 88 6.39 -1.59 8.56
CA GLY A 88 5.95 -0.20 8.41
C GLY A 88 6.58 0.43 7.17
N PRO A 89 5.88 1.32 6.44
CA PRO A 89 6.42 2.03 5.30
C PRO A 89 7.43 3.10 5.67
N ILE A 90 7.41 3.55 6.92
CA ILE A 90 8.38 4.49 7.46
C ILE A 90 9.46 3.67 8.19
N PRO A 91 10.72 3.72 7.73
CA PRO A 91 11.82 3.06 8.41
C PRO A 91 11.95 3.57 9.85
N GLY A 92 12.26 2.69 10.80
CA GLY A 92 12.52 3.07 12.20
C GLY A 92 11.28 3.36 13.05
N ILE A 93 10.11 3.59 12.44
CA ILE A 93 8.85 3.85 13.15
C ILE A 93 7.91 2.65 12.96
N PRO A 94 7.81 1.72 13.94
CA PRO A 94 6.81 0.68 13.88
C PRO A 94 5.41 1.32 13.94
N PRO A 95 4.43 0.85 13.15
CA PRO A 95 3.08 1.39 13.23
C PRO A 95 2.53 1.16 14.63
N ALA A 96 2.16 2.25 15.30
CA ALA A 96 1.58 2.17 16.63
C ALA A 96 0.26 1.39 16.57
N PRO A 97 0.07 0.37 17.43
CA PRO A 97 -1.18 -0.36 17.46
C PRO A 97 -2.30 0.57 17.96
N PRO A 98 -3.58 0.32 17.64
CA PRO A 98 -4.68 1.13 18.15
C PRO A 98 -4.66 1.23 19.68
N LYS A 99 -5.01 2.41 20.22
CA LYS A 99 -5.09 2.60 21.69
C LYS A 99 -6.00 1.54 22.32
N GLY A 100 -5.51 0.89 23.37
CA GLY A 100 -6.24 -0.17 24.08
C GLY A 100 -6.31 -1.52 23.36
N SER A 101 -5.57 -1.68 22.25
CA SER A 101 -5.40 -3.01 21.65
C SER A 101 -4.50 -3.87 22.53
N GLN A 102 -4.86 -5.15 22.63
CA GLN A 102 -4.15 -6.14 23.44
C GLN A 102 -3.87 -7.39 22.62
N CYS A 103 -2.89 -8.16 23.08
CA CYS A 103 -2.67 -9.52 22.60
C CYS A 103 -3.81 -10.43 23.05
N TRP A 104 -4.15 -11.38 22.20
CA TRP A 104 -5.18 -12.37 22.49
C TRP A 104 -4.66 -13.75 22.14
N LYS A 105 -4.77 -14.70 23.08
CA LYS A 105 -4.64 -16.11 22.74
C LYS A 105 -5.85 -16.56 21.93
N TRP A 106 -5.70 -17.61 21.12
CA TRP A 106 -6.80 -18.09 20.28
C TRP A 106 -8.04 -18.50 21.08
N GLU A 107 -7.83 -19.02 22.29
CA GLU A 107 -8.88 -19.49 23.21
C GLU A 107 -9.67 -18.33 23.84
N GLU A 108 -9.05 -17.16 23.96
CA GLU A 108 -9.65 -15.94 24.56
C GLU A 108 -10.46 -15.14 23.54
N ILE A 109 -10.34 -15.44 22.24
CA ILE A 109 -11.08 -14.75 21.20
C ILE A 109 -12.49 -15.34 21.15
N GLU A 110 -13.49 -14.58 21.59
CA GLU A 110 -14.90 -14.96 21.52
C GLU A 110 -15.52 -14.51 20.19
N ARG A 111 -15.22 -13.27 19.77
CA ARG A 111 -15.86 -12.63 18.61
C ARG A 111 -14.84 -11.91 17.73
N ILE A 112 -14.93 -12.16 16.42
CA ILE A 112 -14.19 -11.43 15.38
C ILE A 112 -15.21 -10.72 14.49
N SER A 113 -15.21 -9.38 14.50
CA SER A 113 -16.11 -8.56 13.70
C SER A 113 -15.38 -7.45 12.93
N VAL A 114 -16.09 -6.82 12.00
CA VAL A 114 -15.57 -5.73 11.19
C VAL A 114 -16.49 -4.54 11.36
N ASP A 115 -15.91 -3.37 11.62
CA ASP A 115 -16.61 -2.08 11.59
C ASP A 115 -15.90 -1.18 10.59
N ARG A 116 -16.47 -1.03 9.40
CA ARG A 116 -15.87 -0.30 8.27
C ARG A 116 -14.43 -0.78 8.02
N LYS A 117 -13.44 0.06 8.31
CA LYS A 117 -12.00 -0.21 8.12
C LYS A 117 -11.31 -0.83 9.35
N ARG A 118 -12.03 -1.03 10.45
CA ARG A 118 -11.50 -1.55 11.71
C ARG A 118 -11.83 -3.04 11.83
N LEU A 119 -10.81 -3.80 12.21
CA LEU A 119 -10.95 -5.17 12.65
C LEU A 119 -11.13 -5.16 14.17
N LEU A 120 -12.21 -5.77 14.64
CA LEU A 120 -12.57 -5.82 16.06
C LEU A 120 -12.41 -7.24 16.61
N ILE A 121 -11.80 -7.36 17.79
CA ILE A 121 -11.66 -8.60 18.55
C ILE A 121 -12.32 -8.38 19.91
N ASN A 122 -13.30 -9.22 20.25
CA ASN A 122 -14.10 -9.09 21.48
C ASN A 122 -14.72 -7.68 21.66
N GLY A 123 -15.12 -7.06 20.54
CA GLY A 123 -15.65 -5.70 20.49
C GLY A 123 -14.61 -4.57 20.53
N GLY A 124 -13.37 -4.86 20.95
CA GLY A 124 -12.26 -3.90 20.98
C GLY A 124 -11.62 -3.70 19.61
N SER A 125 -11.13 -2.48 19.33
CA SER A 125 -10.39 -2.18 18.09
C SER A 125 -9.02 -2.85 18.10
N PHE A 126 -8.82 -3.85 17.25
CA PHE A 126 -7.57 -4.62 17.20
C PHE A 126 -6.61 -4.09 16.14
N ALA A 127 -7.08 -3.86 14.91
CA ALA A 127 -6.27 -3.33 13.83
C ALA A 127 -7.07 -2.41 12.92
N ARG A 128 -6.40 -1.42 12.31
CA ARG A 128 -6.98 -0.54 11.28
C ARG A 128 -6.40 -0.94 9.92
N THR A 129 -7.25 -1.00 8.90
CA THR A 129 -6.85 -1.34 7.53
C THR A 129 -7.10 -0.18 6.57
N SER A 130 -6.52 -0.26 5.38
CA SER A 130 -6.73 0.71 4.29
C SER A 130 -8.20 0.81 3.82
N GLY A 131 -8.98 -0.27 3.95
CA GLY A 131 -10.36 -0.35 3.46
C GLY A 131 -11.16 -1.51 4.04
N GLU A 132 -12.49 -1.42 3.95
CA GLU A 132 -13.40 -2.43 4.52
C GLU A 132 -13.21 -3.82 3.89
N THR A 133 -12.94 -3.89 2.59
CA THR A 133 -12.65 -5.14 1.89
C THR A 133 -11.45 -5.88 2.48
N ARG A 134 -10.39 -5.15 2.87
CA ARG A 134 -9.22 -5.71 3.56
C ARG A 134 -9.59 -6.17 4.98
N ALA A 135 -10.33 -5.36 5.73
CA ALA A 135 -10.79 -5.76 7.08
C ALA A 135 -11.63 -7.04 7.05
N ARG A 136 -12.56 -7.18 6.10
CA ARG A 136 -13.37 -8.41 5.90
C ARG A 136 -12.51 -9.60 5.51
N HIS A 137 -11.54 -9.41 4.62
CA HIS A 137 -10.59 -10.46 4.25
C HIS A 137 -9.78 -10.96 5.45
N LEU A 138 -9.24 -10.04 6.26
CA LEU A 138 -8.46 -10.39 7.45
C LEU A 138 -9.34 -11.02 8.54
N ALA A 139 -10.57 -10.54 8.75
CA ALA A 139 -11.52 -11.16 9.67
C ALA A 139 -11.85 -12.60 9.26
N ALA A 140 -12.04 -12.86 7.96
CA ALA A 140 -12.26 -14.21 7.45
C ALA A 140 -11.04 -15.10 7.68
N LEU A 141 -9.83 -14.59 7.45
CA LEU A 141 -8.58 -15.30 7.76
C LEU A 141 -8.49 -15.66 9.25
N LEU A 142 -8.68 -14.69 10.15
CA LEU A 142 -8.60 -14.93 11.59
C LEU A 142 -9.65 -15.92 12.09
N ARG A 143 -10.86 -15.92 11.53
CA ARG A 143 -11.89 -16.94 11.83
C ARG A 143 -11.43 -18.33 11.41
N ARG A 144 -10.82 -18.48 10.23
CA ARG A 144 -10.26 -19.76 9.77
C ARG A 144 -9.15 -20.23 10.69
N LEU A 145 -8.23 -19.35 11.07
CA LEU A 145 -7.13 -19.68 11.96
C LEU A 145 -7.60 -20.06 13.37
N ARG A 146 -8.58 -19.34 13.92
CA ARG A 146 -9.21 -19.68 15.20
C ARG A 146 -9.84 -21.08 15.18
N SER A 147 -10.51 -21.45 14.08
CA SER A 147 -11.14 -22.77 13.94
C SER A 147 -10.15 -23.92 13.68
N ALA A 148 -8.91 -23.62 13.31
CA ALA A 148 -7.91 -24.65 13.04
C ALA A 148 -7.32 -25.21 14.35
N VAL A 149 -6.98 -26.50 14.34
CA VAL A 149 -6.23 -27.17 15.41
C VAL A 149 -4.85 -26.52 15.54
N PRO A 150 -4.26 -26.41 16.75
CA PRO A 150 -2.97 -25.74 16.95
C PRO A 150 -1.86 -26.14 15.96
N THR A 151 -1.73 -27.43 15.63
CA THR A 151 -0.74 -27.91 14.65
C THR A 151 -1.06 -27.46 13.21
N GLY A 152 -2.34 -27.40 12.85
CA GLY A 152 -2.79 -26.92 11.53
C GLY A 152 -2.77 -25.39 11.37
N ARG A 153 -2.72 -24.63 12.47
CA ARG A 153 -2.65 -23.16 12.44
C ARG A 153 -1.36 -22.66 11.81
N GLU A 154 -0.22 -23.19 12.24
CA GLU A 154 1.10 -22.76 11.74
C GLU A 154 1.21 -22.96 10.22
N GLU A 155 0.79 -24.13 9.74
CA GLU A 155 0.74 -24.44 8.31
C GLU A 155 -0.24 -23.52 7.57
N ALA A 156 -1.41 -23.21 8.17
CA ALA A 156 -2.34 -22.26 7.58
C ALA A 156 -1.77 -20.83 7.50
N ILE A 157 -1.04 -20.37 8.52
CA ILE A 157 -0.34 -19.08 8.52
C ILE A 157 0.71 -19.08 7.40
N HIS A 158 1.56 -20.11 7.36
CA HIS A 158 2.62 -20.23 6.36
C HIS A 158 2.07 -20.22 4.92
N ARG A 159 0.97 -20.95 4.67
CA ARG A 159 0.30 -20.94 3.36
C ARG A 159 -0.24 -19.58 2.97
N GLU A 160 -0.86 -18.85 3.90
CA GLU A 160 -1.44 -17.54 3.62
C GLU A 160 -0.37 -16.47 3.42
N VAL A 161 0.70 -16.51 4.21
CA VAL A 161 1.89 -15.66 3.99
C VAL A 161 2.49 -15.98 2.63
N SER A 162 2.80 -17.25 2.34
CA SER A 162 3.34 -17.66 1.03
C SER A 162 2.46 -17.24 -0.14
N ARG A 163 1.13 -17.32 0.01
CA ARG A 163 0.16 -16.85 -0.98
C ARG A 163 0.25 -15.34 -1.20
N ALA A 164 0.38 -14.56 -0.14
CA ALA A 164 0.51 -13.10 -0.22
C ALA A 164 1.77 -12.67 -1.00
N PHE A 165 2.80 -13.52 -1.02
CA PHE A 165 4.06 -13.27 -1.72
C PHE A 165 4.12 -13.78 -3.18
N ARG A 166 3.01 -14.30 -3.74
CA ARG A 166 2.97 -14.79 -5.13
C ARG A 166 2.88 -13.65 -6.16
N SER A 167 4.02 -13.06 -6.50
CA SER A 167 4.19 -12.01 -7.55
C SER A 167 3.54 -12.38 -8.89
N ARG A 168 3.85 -13.58 -9.42
CA ARG A 168 3.31 -14.06 -10.71
C ARG A 168 1.79 -14.11 -10.75
N ASP A 169 1.17 -14.42 -9.62
CA ASP A 169 -0.29 -14.43 -9.50
C ASP A 169 -0.86 -13.00 -9.52
N ALA A 170 -0.23 -12.08 -8.81
CA ALA A 170 -0.55 -10.66 -8.89
C ALA A 170 -0.40 -10.12 -10.33
N THR A 171 0.70 -10.43 -11.03
CA THR A 171 0.91 -10.04 -12.44
C THR A 171 -0.22 -10.51 -13.34
N ARG A 172 -0.58 -11.80 -13.27
CA ARG A 172 -1.68 -12.37 -14.09
C ARG A 172 -3.01 -11.70 -13.79
N ARG A 173 -3.33 -11.48 -12.51
CA ARG A 173 -4.57 -10.82 -12.09
C ARG A 173 -4.63 -9.37 -12.56
N VAL A 174 -3.55 -8.61 -12.42
CA VAL A 174 -3.48 -7.22 -12.89
C VAL A 174 -3.61 -7.17 -14.41
N ALA A 175 -2.91 -8.01 -15.15
CA ALA A 175 -3.01 -8.05 -16.61
C ALA A 175 -4.45 -8.34 -17.07
N ALA A 176 -5.11 -9.31 -16.44
CA ALA A 176 -6.51 -9.65 -16.73
C ALA A 176 -7.45 -8.47 -16.41
N LEU A 177 -7.25 -7.80 -15.28
CA LEU A 177 -8.03 -6.62 -14.91
C LEU A 177 -7.83 -5.48 -15.90
N LEU A 178 -6.58 -5.11 -16.21
CA LEU A 178 -6.27 -4.00 -17.11
C LEU A 178 -6.84 -4.24 -18.51
N LYS A 179 -6.90 -5.50 -18.96
CA LYS A 179 -7.60 -5.87 -20.20
C LYS A 179 -9.10 -5.62 -20.10
N ALA A 180 -9.74 -6.01 -19.00
CA ALA A 180 -11.16 -5.79 -18.76
C ALA A 180 -11.54 -4.31 -18.60
N LEU A 181 -10.62 -3.47 -18.12
CA LEU A 181 -10.83 -2.03 -17.92
C LEU A 181 -10.63 -1.18 -19.19
N ARG A 182 -10.25 -1.77 -20.34
CA ARG A 182 -9.96 -0.99 -21.56
C ARG A 182 -11.13 -0.14 -22.05
N PRO A 183 -12.37 -0.67 -22.18
CA PRO A 183 -13.52 0.13 -22.63
C PRO A 183 -13.81 1.28 -21.66
N LEU A 184 -13.89 0.98 -20.36
CA LEU A 184 -14.09 1.97 -19.30
C LEU A 184 -13.03 3.08 -19.33
N ARG A 185 -11.76 2.72 -19.54
CA ARG A 185 -10.68 3.69 -19.67
C ARG A 185 -10.91 4.66 -20.84
N ILE A 186 -11.33 4.14 -22.00
CA ILE A 186 -11.62 4.97 -23.17
C ILE A 186 -12.77 5.94 -22.86
N ASN A 187 -13.87 5.44 -22.29
CA ASN A 187 -15.03 6.27 -21.93
C ASN A 187 -14.70 7.33 -20.88
N CYS A 188 -13.91 6.99 -19.84
CA CYS A 188 -13.42 7.95 -18.86
C CYS A 188 -12.55 9.05 -19.51
N CYS A 189 -11.66 8.69 -20.45
CA CYS A 189 -10.85 9.66 -21.18
C CYS A 189 -11.71 10.57 -22.06
N LEU A 190 -12.67 10.00 -22.79
CA LEU A 190 -13.61 10.77 -23.60
C LEU A 190 -14.44 11.72 -22.74
N LEU A 191 -14.96 11.25 -21.60
CA LEU A 191 -15.73 12.07 -20.66
C LEU A 191 -14.93 13.28 -20.18
N PHE A 192 -13.64 13.09 -19.87
CA PHE A 192 -12.76 14.20 -19.52
C PHE A 192 -12.54 15.19 -20.67
N VAL A 193 -12.21 14.70 -21.86
CA VAL A 193 -12.03 15.56 -23.05
C VAL A 193 -13.28 16.39 -23.29
N VAL A 194 -14.45 15.76 -23.25
CA VAL A 194 -15.73 16.47 -23.41
C VAL A 194 -15.92 17.53 -22.32
N SER A 195 -15.67 17.19 -21.05
CA SER A 195 -15.97 18.09 -19.93
C SER A 195 -14.99 19.26 -19.81
N PHE A 196 -13.71 19.07 -20.10
CA PHE A 196 -12.67 20.08 -19.88
C PHE A 196 -12.15 20.73 -21.17
N LEU A 197 -12.21 20.05 -22.31
CA LEU A 197 -11.64 20.55 -23.56
C LEU A 197 -12.70 20.93 -24.60
N VAL A 198 -13.89 20.32 -24.56
CA VAL A 198 -14.96 20.60 -25.54
C VAL A 198 -16.00 21.55 -24.95
N LEU A 199 -16.54 21.24 -23.78
CA LEU A 199 -17.64 22.00 -23.19
C LEU A 199 -17.28 23.48 -22.93
N PRO A 200 -16.10 23.82 -22.36
CA PRO A 200 -15.79 25.23 -22.08
C PRO A 200 -15.64 26.08 -23.35
N PRO A 201 -14.91 25.67 -24.41
CA PRO A 201 -14.86 26.43 -25.66
C PRO A 201 -16.21 26.53 -26.37
N VAL A 202 -17.01 25.45 -26.38
CA VAL A 202 -18.35 25.46 -26.98
C VAL A 202 -19.26 26.46 -26.27
N TYR A 203 -19.26 26.45 -24.93
CA TYR A 203 -20.03 27.42 -24.15
C TYR A 203 -19.51 28.85 -24.36
N TRP A 204 -18.20 29.04 -24.44
CA TRP A 204 -17.59 30.36 -24.66
C TRP A 204 -17.98 30.97 -26.01
N TRP A 205 -17.99 30.18 -27.08
CA TRP A 205 -18.29 30.67 -28.42
C TRP A 205 -19.78 30.71 -28.76
N PHE A 206 -20.57 29.75 -28.26
CA PHE A 206 -21.98 29.57 -28.65
C PHE A 206 -22.97 29.86 -27.51
N GLY A 207 -22.51 30.16 -26.29
CA GLY A 207 -23.37 30.42 -25.13
C GLY A 207 -24.28 29.23 -24.80
N GLU A 208 -25.56 29.50 -24.57
CA GLU A 208 -26.59 28.49 -24.27
C GLU A 208 -27.26 27.89 -25.53
N GLY A 209 -26.62 28.02 -26.69
CA GLY A 209 -27.14 27.53 -27.96
C GLY A 209 -27.21 26.00 -28.07
N ARG A 210 -27.79 25.51 -29.19
CA ARG A 210 -27.88 24.06 -29.51
C ARG A 210 -26.54 23.30 -29.37
N PRO A 211 -25.37 23.83 -29.77
CA PRO A 211 -24.10 23.11 -29.62
C PRO A 211 -23.77 22.76 -28.16
N THR A 212 -24.06 23.65 -27.21
CA THR A 212 -23.83 23.43 -25.78
C THR A 212 -24.71 22.30 -25.25
N TRP A 213 -25.99 22.28 -25.61
CA TRP A 213 -26.90 21.20 -25.25
C TRP A 213 -26.47 19.84 -25.81
N ILE A 214 -25.95 19.79 -27.04
CA ILE A 214 -25.39 18.58 -27.62
C ILE A 214 -24.16 18.10 -26.83
N ALA A 215 -23.25 19.01 -26.47
CA ALA A 215 -22.07 18.68 -25.66
C ALA A 215 -22.47 18.14 -24.27
N LEU A 216 -23.47 18.75 -23.62
CA LEU A 216 -24.02 18.28 -22.35
C LEU A 216 -24.68 16.89 -22.47
N ALA A 217 -25.47 16.65 -23.51
CA ALA A 217 -26.08 15.35 -23.77
C ALA A 217 -25.02 14.26 -24.01
N MET A 218 -23.96 14.57 -24.75
CA MET A 218 -22.83 13.68 -24.97
C MET A 218 -22.08 13.38 -23.66
N MET A 219 -21.83 14.41 -22.84
CA MET A 219 -21.23 14.24 -21.51
C MET A 219 -22.07 13.30 -20.65
N TRP A 220 -23.39 13.51 -20.59
CA TRP A 220 -24.30 12.67 -19.82
C TRP A 220 -24.33 11.22 -20.32
N LEU A 221 -24.37 11.00 -21.64
CA LEU A 221 -24.27 9.67 -22.22
C LEU A 221 -22.98 8.95 -21.81
N LEU A 222 -21.84 9.64 -21.85
CA LEU A 222 -20.55 9.09 -21.40
C LEU A 222 -20.55 8.77 -19.90
N MET A 223 -21.20 9.59 -19.07
CA MET A 223 -21.38 9.29 -17.64
C MET A 223 -22.20 8.03 -17.41
N VAL A 224 -23.29 7.84 -18.17
CA VAL A 224 -24.10 6.62 -18.12
C VAL A 224 -23.26 5.40 -18.53
N LEU A 225 -22.51 5.49 -19.63
CA LEU A 225 -21.64 4.41 -20.11
C LEU A 225 -20.58 4.03 -19.07
N CYS A 226 -19.83 5.00 -18.54
CA CYS A 226 -18.85 4.77 -17.48
C CYS A 226 -19.47 4.09 -16.25
N SER A 227 -20.65 4.54 -15.83
CA SER A 227 -21.34 4.02 -14.65
C SER A 227 -21.84 2.58 -14.87
N VAL A 228 -22.42 2.29 -16.04
CA VAL A 228 -22.87 0.94 -16.40
C VAL A 228 -21.69 -0.01 -16.52
N GLU A 229 -20.61 0.37 -17.20
CA GLU A 229 -19.39 -0.44 -17.30
C GLU A 229 -18.76 -0.69 -15.93
N TYR A 230 -18.69 0.33 -15.07
CA TYR A 230 -18.28 0.17 -13.68
C TYR A 230 -19.15 -0.87 -12.97
N LEU A 231 -20.48 -0.77 -13.08
CA LEU A 231 -21.42 -1.68 -12.44
C LEU A 231 -21.19 -3.15 -12.87
N LEU A 232 -21.02 -3.37 -14.18
CA LEU A 232 -20.78 -4.69 -14.76
C LEU A 232 -19.44 -5.28 -14.31
N ILE A 233 -18.37 -4.48 -14.38
CA ILE A 233 -17.03 -4.91 -13.96
C ILE A 233 -17.00 -5.16 -12.45
N HIS A 234 -17.55 -4.25 -11.64
CA HIS A 234 -17.61 -4.39 -10.20
C HIS A 234 -18.41 -5.62 -9.77
N ARG A 235 -19.53 -5.94 -10.43
CA ARG A 235 -20.29 -7.16 -10.14
C ARG A 235 -19.45 -8.42 -10.35
N ARG A 236 -18.60 -8.42 -11.37
CA ARG A 236 -17.70 -9.54 -11.68
C ARG A 236 -16.53 -9.66 -10.70
N LEU A 237 -15.91 -8.53 -10.33
CA LEU A 237 -14.71 -8.52 -9.48
C LEU A 237 -15.02 -8.63 -7.99
N TYR A 238 -16.12 -8.02 -7.55
CA TYR A 238 -16.51 -7.90 -6.14
C TYR A 238 -17.98 -8.29 -5.93
N PRO A 239 -18.33 -9.58 -6.07
CA PRO A 239 -19.72 -10.03 -5.98
C PRO A 239 -20.34 -9.72 -4.61
N GLY A 240 -19.57 -9.81 -3.51
CA GLY A 240 -20.05 -9.58 -2.14
C GLY A 240 -20.11 -8.12 -1.66
N GLN A 241 -19.80 -7.14 -2.51
CA GLN A 241 -19.80 -5.71 -2.16
C GLN A 241 -20.90 -4.97 -2.91
N VAL A 242 -22.16 -5.17 -2.48
CA VAL A 242 -23.33 -4.58 -3.17
C VAL A 242 -23.50 -3.09 -2.86
N GLY A 243 -23.20 -2.66 -1.63
CA GLY A 243 -23.35 -1.25 -1.23
C GLY A 243 -22.41 -0.30 -1.99
N GLU A 244 -21.11 -0.60 -1.97
CA GLU A 244 -20.07 0.19 -2.68
C GLU A 244 -20.37 0.29 -4.19
N ARG A 245 -20.88 -0.80 -4.77
CA ARG A 245 -21.27 -0.87 -6.18
C ARG A 245 -22.33 0.17 -6.55
N TRP A 246 -23.43 0.22 -5.78
CA TRP A 246 -24.53 1.16 -6.07
C TRP A 246 -24.13 2.59 -5.74
N GLN A 247 -23.39 2.80 -4.67
CA GLN A 247 -22.88 4.12 -4.31
C GLN A 247 -22.07 4.73 -5.46
N HIS A 248 -21.07 4.02 -5.97
CA HIS A 248 -20.24 4.53 -7.07
C HIS A 248 -20.98 4.62 -8.41
N PHE A 249 -21.97 3.75 -8.66
CA PHE A 249 -22.84 3.86 -9.83
C PHE A 249 -23.61 5.18 -9.82
N PHE A 250 -24.31 5.50 -8.73
CA PHE A 250 -25.09 6.74 -8.64
C PHE A 250 -24.19 7.98 -8.60
N LEU A 251 -23.05 7.92 -7.91
CA LEU A 251 -22.07 9.01 -7.92
C LEU A 251 -21.53 9.25 -9.34
N GLY A 252 -21.19 8.21 -10.10
CA GLY A 252 -20.74 8.34 -11.49
C GLY A 252 -21.80 8.89 -12.44
N LEU A 253 -23.08 8.57 -12.18
CA LEU A 253 -24.22 9.03 -12.97
C LEU A 253 -24.59 10.50 -12.70
N LEU A 254 -24.35 10.97 -11.48
CA LEU A 254 -24.72 12.33 -11.06
C LEU A 254 -23.54 13.31 -11.14
N LEU A 255 -22.30 12.83 -10.99
CA LEU A 255 -21.12 13.65 -10.84
C LEU A 255 -20.06 13.29 -11.89
N PRO A 256 -19.79 14.15 -12.90
CA PRO A 256 -18.90 13.81 -14.01
C PRO A 256 -17.47 13.52 -13.56
N HIS A 257 -16.96 14.22 -12.52
CA HIS A 257 -15.62 14.00 -11.98
C HIS A 257 -15.46 12.59 -11.41
N HIS A 258 -16.48 12.07 -10.71
CA HIS A 258 -16.48 10.68 -10.25
C HIS A 258 -16.52 9.70 -11.43
N GLY A 259 -17.35 9.97 -12.45
CA GLY A 259 -17.40 9.19 -13.70
C GLY A 259 -16.03 8.99 -14.34
N MET A 260 -15.24 10.07 -14.43
CA MET A 260 -13.86 10.05 -14.98
C MET A 260 -12.87 9.23 -14.15
N ARG A 261 -13.12 9.05 -12.85
CA ARG A 261 -12.21 8.42 -11.88
C ARG A 261 -12.72 7.06 -11.37
N THR A 262 -13.83 6.56 -11.89
CA THR A 262 -14.42 5.24 -11.53
C THR A 262 -13.42 4.08 -11.65
N LEU A 263 -12.46 4.17 -12.58
CA LEU A 263 -11.38 3.19 -12.73
C LEU A 263 -10.55 3.03 -11.44
N ASP A 264 -10.24 4.13 -10.75
CA ASP A 264 -9.40 4.09 -9.55
C ASP A 264 -10.14 3.43 -8.39
N ALA A 265 -11.46 3.61 -8.29
CA ALA A 265 -12.29 2.92 -7.32
C ALA A 265 -12.23 1.39 -7.52
N LEU A 266 -12.26 0.91 -8.76
CA LEU A 266 -12.16 -0.52 -9.08
C LEU A 266 -10.79 -1.11 -8.76
N THR A 267 -9.71 -0.38 -9.02
CA THR A 267 -8.35 -0.91 -8.91
C THR A 267 -7.79 -0.82 -7.50
N ARG A 268 -8.23 0.16 -6.70
CA ARG A 268 -7.70 0.43 -5.36
C ARG A 268 -7.64 -0.81 -4.47
N ASN A 269 -8.73 -1.58 -4.39
CA ASN A 269 -8.83 -2.74 -3.50
C ASN A 269 -8.61 -4.09 -4.23
N PHE A 270 -8.15 -4.07 -5.48
CA PHE A 270 -8.10 -5.29 -6.30
C PHE A 270 -7.06 -6.30 -5.84
N LEU A 271 -5.94 -5.81 -5.32
CA LEU A 271 -4.81 -6.61 -4.82
C LEU A 271 -4.86 -6.84 -3.31
N VAL A 272 -6.06 -6.73 -2.71
CA VAL A 272 -6.28 -7.14 -1.32
C VAL A 272 -5.85 -8.60 -1.15
N GLY A 273 -4.93 -8.83 -0.21
CA GLY A 273 -4.36 -10.15 0.06
C GLY A 273 -2.89 -10.26 -0.33
N TYR A 274 -2.41 -9.49 -1.31
CA TYR A 274 -1.00 -9.51 -1.70
C TYR A 274 -0.17 -8.58 -0.83
N HIS A 275 1.05 -9.04 -0.53
CA HIS A 275 2.05 -8.26 0.16
C HIS A 275 2.61 -7.15 -0.77
N PRO A 276 2.91 -5.94 -0.25
CA PRO A 276 3.43 -4.84 -1.07
C PRO A 276 4.67 -5.19 -1.90
N LEU A 277 5.58 -6.02 -1.38
CA LEU A 277 6.77 -6.45 -2.12
C LEU A 277 6.42 -7.31 -3.34
N ALA A 278 5.41 -8.19 -3.24
CA ALA A 278 4.96 -9.00 -4.36
C ALA A 278 4.27 -8.15 -5.43
N VAL A 279 3.54 -7.10 -5.02
CA VAL A 279 2.94 -6.14 -5.95
C VAL A 279 4.03 -5.30 -6.63
N ALA A 280 5.07 -4.90 -5.89
CA ALA A 280 6.22 -4.20 -6.46
C ALA A 280 6.95 -5.08 -7.49
N ALA A 281 7.24 -6.35 -7.17
CA ALA A 281 7.81 -7.31 -8.11
C ALA A 281 6.93 -7.46 -9.37
N ALA A 282 5.61 -7.49 -9.19
CA ALA A 282 4.67 -7.72 -10.30
C ALA A 282 4.53 -6.53 -11.25
N LEU A 283 4.71 -5.29 -10.76
CA LEU A 283 4.33 -4.08 -11.50
C LEU A 283 5.48 -3.10 -11.76
N THR A 284 6.43 -2.98 -10.84
CA THR A 284 7.50 -1.97 -10.94
C THR A 284 8.70 -2.48 -11.74
N GLY A 285 9.56 -1.56 -12.17
CA GLY A 285 10.81 -1.92 -12.83
C GLY A 285 11.80 -2.62 -11.88
N PRO A 286 12.79 -3.36 -12.40
CA PRO A 286 13.70 -4.18 -11.60
C PRO A 286 14.57 -3.37 -10.62
N GLU A 287 14.90 -2.12 -10.95
CA GLU A 287 15.65 -1.23 -10.06
C GLU A 287 14.79 -0.78 -8.86
N GLU A 288 13.56 -0.34 -9.12
CA GLU A 288 12.64 0.10 -8.08
C GLU A 288 12.22 -1.05 -7.16
N PHE A 289 12.01 -2.24 -7.73
CA PHE A 289 11.81 -3.47 -6.96
C PHE A 289 13.03 -3.76 -6.07
N ARG A 290 14.27 -3.76 -6.62
CA ARG A 290 15.50 -4.02 -5.85
C ARG A 290 15.67 -3.04 -4.70
N ARG A 291 15.46 -1.74 -4.94
CA ARG A 291 15.54 -0.70 -3.91
C ARG A 291 14.52 -0.96 -2.79
N PHE A 292 13.29 -1.29 -3.14
CA PHE A 292 12.24 -1.57 -2.16
C PHE A 292 12.49 -2.88 -1.40
N ALA A 293 12.90 -3.94 -2.11
CA ALA A 293 13.30 -5.22 -1.53
C ALA A 293 14.43 -5.04 -0.51
N ALA A 294 15.45 -4.25 -0.84
CA ALA A 294 16.58 -4.00 0.04
C ALA A 294 16.14 -3.38 1.37
N LEU A 295 15.25 -2.38 1.32
CA LEU A 295 14.67 -1.78 2.51
C LEU A 295 13.91 -2.81 3.35
N ARG A 296 13.03 -3.61 2.73
CA ARG A 296 12.22 -4.61 3.44
C ARG A 296 13.05 -5.74 4.04
N CYS A 297 14.06 -6.23 3.34
CA CYS A 297 14.95 -7.28 3.86
C CYS A 297 15.74 -6.79 5.08
N ARG A 298 16.23 -5.55 5.06
CA ARG A 298 16.92 -4.94 6.22
C ARG A 298 15.99 -4.73 7.39
N ASP A 299 14.78 -4.20 7.15
CA ASP A 299 13.76 -4.06 8.20
C ASP A 299 13.43 -5.41 8.85
N ALA A 300 13.37 -6.49 8.06
CA ALA A 300 13.08 -7.84 8.55
C ALA A 300 14.24 -8.52 9.29
N ARG A 301 15.49 -8.21 8.93
CA ARG A 301 16.68 -8.74 9.63
C ARG A 301 17.04 -7.95 10.87
N HIS A 302 16.73 -6.66 10.89
CA HIS A 302 17.02 -5.72 11.96
C HIS A 302 15.73 -5.04 12.44
N PRO A 303 14.77 -5.79 13.02
CA PRO A 303 13.54 -5.22 13.56
C PRO A 303 13.84 -4.17 14.63
N VAL A 304 12.96 -3.17 14.76
CA VAL A 304 13.10 -2.17 15.82
C VAL A 304 12.87 -2.91 17.13
N PRO A 305 13.69 -2.68 18.17
CA PRO A 305 13.43 -3.22 19.49
C PRO A 305 12.05 -2.73 19.96
N LEU A 306 11.09 -3.64 19.92
CA LEU A 306 9.83 -3.51 20.63
C LEU A 306 10.13 -3.95 22.07
N GLY A 307 9.58 -3.29 23.10
CA GLY A 307 9.92 -3.57 24.51
C GLY A 307 9.78 -5.03 24.96
N SER A 308 10.00 -5.35 26.23
CA SER A 308 10.00 -6.76 26.70
C SER A 308 8.62 -7.42 26.85
N ASP A 309 7.54 -6.76 26.44
CA ASP A 309 6.18 -7.25 26.61
C ASP A 309 5.84 -8.44 25.67
N THR A 310 4.71 -9.11 25.94
CA THR A 310 4.22 -10.26 25.16
C THR A 310 3.95 -9.94 23.68
N ALA A 311 3.43 -8.75 23.39
CA ALA A 311 3.13 -8.31 22.02
C ALA A 311 4.37 -8.19 21.12
N PRO A 312 5.48 -7.57 21.57
CA PRO A 312 6.80 -7.65 20.97
C PRO A 312 7.29 -9.06 20.64
N ARG A 313 7.16 -10.00 21.59
CA ARG A 313 7.64 -11.39 21.39
C ARG A 313 6.92 -12.08 20.23
N TRP A 314 5.59 -12.03 20.19
CA TRP A 314 4.81 -12.65 19.11
C TRP A 314 5.07 -11.98 17.75
N ALA A 315 5.32 -10.67 17.72
CA ALA A 315 5.70 -9.97 16.50
C ALA A 315 7.07 -10.41 15.98
N GLY A 316 8.06 -10.57 16.86
CA GLY A 316 9.38 -11.10 16.52
C GLY A 316 9.31 -12.54 16.00
N GLU A 317 8.49 -13.39 16.62
CA GLU A 317 8.28 -14.77 16.17
C GLU A 317 7.65 -14.85 14.78
N TYR A 318 6.56 -14.10 14.56
CA TYR A 318 5.89 -14.02 13.25
C TYR A 318 6.86 -13.53 12.16
N LEU A 319 7.64 -12.49 12.46
CA LEU A 319 8.64 -11.96 11.55
C LEU A 319 9.69 -13.02 11.19
N ALA A 320 10.28 -13.67 12.20
CA ALA A 320 11.39 -14.59 12.01
C ALA A 320 11.00 -15.89 11.31
N ARG A 321 9.81 -16.43 11.61
CA ARG A 321 9.32 -17.73 11.09
C ARG A 321 8.61 -17.62 9.77
N HIS A 322 7.79 -16.60 9.56
CA HIS A 322 6.89 -16.53 8.42
C HIS A 322 7.31 -15.47 7.41
N LEU A 323 7.44 -14.23 7.88
CA LEU A 323 7.56 -13.10 6.98
C LEU A 323 8.95 -12.98 6.34
N ARG A 324 10.03 -13.11 7.13
CA ARG A 324 11.41 -13.02 6.63
C ARG A 324 11.73 -14.10 5.57
N PRO A 325 11.44 -15.40 5.79
CA PRO A 325 11.68 -16.41 4.75
C PRO A 325 10.88 -16.14 3.47
N ALA A 326 9.64 -15.67 3.57
CA ALA A 326 8.82 -15.33 2.39
C ALA A 326 9.36 -14.12 1.63
N LEU A 327 9.84 -13.08 2.34
CA LEU A 327 10.52 -11.92 1.75
C LEU A 327 11.77 -12.36 0.99
N GLU A 328 12.68 -13.08 1.66
CA GLU A 328 13.95 -13.51 1.07
C GLU A 328 13.73 -14.47 -0.12
N SER A 329 12.78 -15.40 0.01
CA SER A 329 12.40 -16.31 -1.08
C SER A 329 11.91 -15.55 -2.31
N LEU A 330 11.06 -14.53 -2.13
CA LEU A 330 10.58 -13.71 -3.23
C LEU A 330 11.76 -12.97 -3.91
N VAL A 331 12.64 -12.34 -3.14
CA VAL A 331 13.81 -11.61 -3.68
C VAL A 331 14.72 -12.54 -4.46
N ILE A 332 15.02 -13.73 -3.93
CA ILE A 332 15.83 -14.73 -4.63
C ILE A 332 15.15 -15.15 -5.94
N SER A 333 13.83 -15.38 -5.93
CA SER A 333 13.10 -15.85 -7.11
C SER A 333 12.97 -14.80 -8.22
N GLU A 334 12.92 -13.50 -7.88
CA GLU A 334 12.70 -12.41 -8.84
C GLU A 334 13.99 -11.72 -9.28
N ALA A 335 15.00 -11.65 -8.40
CA ALA A 335 16.24 -10.92 -8.66
C ALA A 335 17.53 -11.73 -8.41
N GLY A 336 17.42 -12.99 -7.97
CA GLY A 336 18.55 -13.88 -7.72
C GLY A 336 19.19 -13.72 -6.33
N PRO A 337 20.05 -14.67 -5.93
CA PRO A 337 20.70 -14.66 -4.61
C PRO A 337 21.66 -13.49 -4.42
N ASP A 338 22.31 -13.02 -5.49
CA ASP A 338 23.19 -11.84 -5.44
C ASP A 338 22.45 -10.56 -5.11
N ALA A 339 21.20 -10.41 -5.58
CA ALA A 339 20.38 -9.28 -5.20
C ALA A 339 20.10 -9.27 -3.69
N LEU A 340 19.81 -10.44 -3.09
CA LEU A 340 19.62 -10.53 -1.64
C LEU A 340 20.92 -10.21 -0.88
N ARG A 341 22.07 -10.69 -1.36
CA ARG A 341 23.38 -10.32 -0.80
C ARG A 341 23.61 -8.80 -0.87
N GLY A 342 23.38 -8.19 -2.03
CA GLY A 342 23.52 -6.74 -2.22
C GLY A 342 22.54 -5.91 -1.39
N CYS A 343 21.32 -6.40 -1.15
CA CYS A 343 20.35 -5.75 -0.27
C CYS A 343 20.85 -5.56 1.17
N LEU A 344 21.73 -6.47 1.60
CA LEU A 344 22.24 -6.62 2.96
C LEU A 344 23.72 -6.24 3.10
N ALA A 345 24.39 -5.96 1.98
CA ALA A 345 25.75 -5.48 1.97
C ALA A 345 25.82 -4.12 2.69
N PRO A 346 26.94 -3.82 3.38
CA PRO A 346 27.15 -2.50 3.95
C PRO A 346 27.02 -1.41 2.87
N PRO A 347 26.62 -0.18 3.24
CA PRO A 347 26.69 0.97 2.33
C PRO A 347 28.14 1.27 1.94
N GLU A 348 28.34 2.20 0.99
CA GLU A 348 29.68 2.70 0.69
C GLU A 348 30.32 3.37 1.93
N ALA A 349 31.64 3.25 2.01
CA ALA A 349 32.43 3.59 3.19
C ALA A 349 32.56 5.10 3.40
N GLU A 350 31.57 5.74 4.03
CA GLU A 350 31.63 7.15 4.40
C GLU A 350 32.11 7.37 5.85
N SER A 351 32.02 6.35 6.71
CA SER A 351 32.34 6.44 8.14
C SER A 351 32.70 5.07 8.72
N PRO A 352 33.41 5.01 9.87
CA PRO A 352 33.81 3.74 10.48
C PRO A 352 32.64 2.91 10.99
N ARG A 353 31.45 3.49 11.18
CA ARG A 353 30.26 2.80 11.65
C ARG A 353 29.04 3.13 10.79
N TYR A 354 28.11 2.18 10.68
CA TYR A 354 26.83 2.38 10.01
C TYR A 354 25.70 1.61 10.70
N CYS A 355 24.46 2.06 10.51
CA CYS A 355 23.29 1.32 10.98
C CYS A 355 22.91 0.22 9.96
N PRO A 356 22.83 -1.08 10.36
CA PRO A 356 22.52 -2.16 9.43
C PRO A 356 21.07 -2.16 8.91
N ARG A 357 20.20 -1.29 9.44
CA ARG A 357 18.81 -1.16 9.00
C ARG A 357 18.64 -0.03 7.98
N CYS A 358 18.90 1.21 8.38
CA CYS A 358 18.71 2.39 7.53
C CYS A 358 19.92 2.70 6.63
N HIS A 359 21.08 2.08 6.89
CA HIS A 359 22.36 2.34 6.20
C HIS A 359 22.91 3.76 6.35
N ILE A 360 22.43 4.53 7.34
CA ILE A 360 23.05 5.82 7.68
C ILE A 360 24.42 5.56 8.32
N ALA A 361 25.41 6.34 7.89
CA ALA A 361 26.78 6.34 8.39
C ALA A 361 26.90 7.21 9.66
N TYR A 362 27.74 6.79 10.61
CA TYR A 362 27.94 7.48 11.89
C TYR A 362 29.43 7.52 12.25
N GLY A 363 29.82 8.56 13.00
CA GLY A 363 31.16 8.68 13.58
C GLY A 363 31.49 7.55 14.57
N SER A 364 32.77 7.41 14.91
CA SER A 364 33.30 6.32 15.76
C SER A 364 32.70 6.27 17.18
N THR A 365 32.25 7.41 17.71
CA THR A 365 31.71 7.52 19.08
C THR A 365 30.26 7.08 19.21
N ALA A 366 29.51 6.99 18.10
CA ALA A 366 28.12 6.56 18.16
C ALA A 366 28.04 5.04 18.37
N GLU A 367 27.20 4.60 19.31
CA GLU A 367 27.00 3.18 19.61
C GLU A 367 25.69 2.63 19.03
N ALA A 368 24.67 3.47 18.90
CA ALA A 368 23.34 3.08 18.46
C ALA A 368 22.70 4.11 17.51
N CYS A 369 21.81 3.65 16.64
CA CYS A 369 21.07 4.48 15.70
C CYS A 369 19.83 5.11 16.37
N PRO A 370 19.76 6.45 16.55
CA PRO A 370 18.61 7.11 17.16
C PRO A 370 17.34 6.97 16.31
N ASP A 371 17.48 6.97 14.97
CA ASP A 371 16.35 6.92 14.03
C ASP A 371 15.70 5.54 13.95
N CYS A 372 16.43 4.48 14.31
CA CYS A 372 15.96 3.10 14.25
C CYS A 372 15.66 2.50 15.63
N GLY A 373 15.39 3.33 16.64
CA GLY A 373 15.04 2.88 17.98
C GLY A 373 16.20 2.22 18.72
N GLY A 374 17.42 2.73 18.54
CA GLY A 374 18.60 2.28 19.28
C GLY A 374 19.27 1.01 18.76
N ILE A 375 19.08 0.66 17.48
CA ILE A 375 19.78 -0.49 16.88
C ILE A 375 21.31 -0.29 16.98
N PRO A 376 22.06 -1.27 17.51
CA PRO A 376 23.52 -1.19 17.60
C PRO A 376 24.17 -0.99 16.23
N LEU A 377 25.14 -0.06 16.17
CA LEU A 377 25.88 0.23 14.95
C LEU A 377 26.91 -0.86 14.66
N ARG A 378 27.15 -1.12 13.36
CA ARG A 378 28.18 -2.06 12.91
C ARG A 378 29.40 -1.31 12.42
N ALA A 379 30.58 -1.84 12.71
CA ALA A 379 31.82 -1.36 12.09
C ALA A 379 31.78 -1.61 10.58
N HIS A 380 32.24 -0.63 9.81
CA HIS A 380 32.38 -0.76 8.37
C HIS A 380 33.65 -1.58 8.06
N PRO A 381 33.58 -2.60 7.18
CA PRO A 381 34.72 -3.49 6.90
C PRO A 381 36.01 -2.75 6.54
N ASP A 382 35.92 -1.70 5.73
CA ASP A 382 37.07 -0.93 5.24
C ASP A 382 37.85 -0.17 6.33
N PHE A 383 37.25 0.07 7.50
CA PHE A 383 37.90 0.76 8.62
C PHE A 383 38.40 -0.21 9.70
N SER A 384 37.93 -1.46 9.69
CA SER A 384 38.25 -2.46 10.71
C SER A 384 39.72 -2.91 10.73
N GLY A 385 40.51 -2.57 9.70
CA GLY A 385 41.92 -2.96 9.57
C GLY A 385 42.96 -1.89 9.93
N LYS A 386 42.56 -0.67 10.34
CA LYS A 386 43.50 0.43 10.61
C LYS A 386 43.71 0.77 12.10
N GLU A 387 43.05 0.08 13.02
CA GLU A 387 43.11 0.42 14.46
C GLU A 387 44.28 -0.22 15.25
N THR A 388 45.22 -0.93 14.61
CA THR A 388 46.35 -1.54 15.33
C THR A 388 47.69 -1.29 14.66
N ALA A 389 48.16 -0.05 14.71
CA ALA A 389 49.59 0.29 14.81
C ALA A 389 49.72 1.75 15.25
N GLY A 390 49.02 2.13 16.33
CA GLY A 390 49.35 3.35 17.07
C GLY A 390 50.64 3.11 17.81
N GLU A 391 51.76 3.34 17.13
CA GLU A 391 53.05 3.61 17.76
C GLU A 391 52.82 4.71 18.80
N PRO A 392 53.20 4.50 20.08
CA PRO A 392 52.97 5.49 21.12
C PRO A 392 53.61 6.82 20.71
N PRO A 393 52.98 7.98 21.00
CA PRO A 393 53.60 9.27 20.71
C PRO A 393 54.97 9.31 21.40
N ALA A 394 56.02 9.51 20.59
CA ALA A 394 57.38 9.69 21.09
C ALA A 394 57.41 10.89 22.06
N PRO A 395 58.16 10.79 23.18
CA PRO A 395 58.14 11.73 24.29
C PRO A 395 58.58 13.15 23.95
#